data_AF-A0A3P0NST0-F1
#
_entry.id   AF-A0A3P0NST0-F1
#
_cell.length_a   1.000
_cell.length_b   1.000
_cell.length_c   1.000
_cell.angle_alpha   90.00
_cell.angle_beta   90.00
_cell.angle_gamma   90.00
#
_symmetry.space_group_name_H-M   'P 1'
#
loop_
_entity.id
_entity.type
_entity.pdbx_description
1 polymer ?
#
loop_
_entity_poly.entity_id
_entity_poly.type
_entity_poly.pdbx_seq_one_letter_code
_entity_poly.pdbx_strand_id
1 'polypeptide(L)'
;MQVHDLTGPPLDFWVAMAEELGAPRVDATGCTVVREPGGVPMPYAPSSAWADGGLLVERLPFAEFERDGGRGAWRAVLHRAVPAAGERCTFNQSGPTLLVAAMRTLVASTFGDDVPDLDMSKPR
;
A
#
# COMPACT_ATOMS: atom_id res chain seq x y z
N MET A 1 -11.65 0.62 -9.10
CA MET A 1 -11.74 1.19 -7.74
C MET A 1 -10.66 2.24 -7.61
N GLN A 2 -11.01 3.43 -7.12
CA GLN A 2 -10.04 4.52 -6.96
C GLN A 2 -9.10 4.21 -5.79
N VAL A 3 -7.80 4.36 -5.99
CA VAL A 3 -6.78 4.10 -4.95
C VAL A 3 -6.96 5.01 -3.75
N HIS A 4 -7.39 6.25 -3.96
CA HIS A 4 -7.65 7.20 -2.87
C HIS A 4 -8.84 6.81 -1.97
N ASP A 5 -9.69 5.87 -2.40
CA ASP A 5 -10.81 5.34 -1.60
C ASP A 5 -10.43 4.05 -0.85
N LEU A 6 -9.35 3.37 -1.24
CA LEU A 6 -8.95 2.10 -0.61
C LEU A 6 -8.65 2.28 0.88
N THR A 7 -9.15 1.38 1.71
CA THR A 7 -8.93 1.39 3.16
C THR A 7 -8.98 -0.04 3.70
N GLY A 8 -8.36 -0.29 4.84
CA GLY A 8 -8.39 -1.59 5.53
C GLY A 8 -7.90 -2.76 4.65
N PRO A 9 -8.51 -3.95 4.77
CA PRO A 9 -8.02 -5.16 4.10
C PRO A 9 -7.89 -5.06 2.57
N PRO A 10 -8.81 -4.39 1.82
CA PRO A 10 -8.60 -4.14 0.40
C PRO A 10 -7.33 -3.33 0.09
N LEU A 11 -6.99 -2.33 0.91
CA LEU A 11 -5.73 -1.58 0.75
C LEU A 11 -4.53 -2.49 1.02
N ASP A 12 -4.58 -3.28 2.09
CA ASP A 12 -3.52 -4.21 2.47
C ASP A 12 -3.27 -5.28 1.38
N PHE A 13 -4.34 -5.76 0.74
CA PHE A 13 -4.26 -6.67 -0.40
C PHE A 13 -3.51 -6.04 -1.57
N TRP A 14 -3.85 -4.80 -1.93
CA TRP A 14 -3.17 -4.11 -3.03
C TRP A 14 -1.71 -3.77 -2.71
N VAL A 15 -1.39 -3.52 -1.44
CA VAL A 15 0.01 -3.42 -0.99
C VAL A 15 0.73 -4.74 -1.18
N ALA A 16 0.12 -5.86 -0.78
CA ALA A 16 0.70 -7.19 -0.97
C ALA A 16 0.96 -7.50 -2.46
N MET A 17 0.03 -7.12 -3.35
CA MET A 17 0.21 -7.23 -4.79
C MET A 17 1.37 -6.34 -5.30
N ALA A 18 1.50 -5.10 -4.80
CA ALA A 18 2.59 -4.19 -5.17
C ALA A 18 3.97 -4.68 -4.68
N GLU A 19 3.98 -5.41 -3.58
CA GLU A 19 5.16 -6.03 -2.96
C GLU A 19 5.44 -7.44 -3.47
N GLU A 20 4.68 -7.91 -4.46
CA GLU A 20 4.79 -9.24 -5.07
C GLU A 20 4.76 -10.38 -4.04
N LEU A 21 3.98 -10.20 -2.96
CA LEU A 21 3.79 -11.23 -1.94
C LEU A 21 2.89 -12.36 -2.46
N GLY A 22 3.12 -13.57 -1.99
CA GLY A 22 2.42 -14.76 -2.49
C GLY A 22 0.99 -14.88 -1.96
N ALA A 23 0.07 -15.31 -2.82
CA ALA A 23 -1.29 -15.71 -2.46
C ALA A 23 -2.08 -14.71 -1.60
N PRO A 24 -2.03 -13.38 -1.87
CA PRO A 24 -2.79 -12.42 -1.08
C PRO A 24 -4.29 -12.72 -1.22
N ARG A 25 -5.01 -12.62 -0.10
CA ARG A 25 -6.47 -12.74 -0.05
C ARG A 25 -7.05 -11.99 1.13
N VAL A 26 -8.30 -11.59 1.00
CA VAL A 26 -9.09 -10.91 2.04
C VAL A 26 -10.24 -11.80 2.49
N ASP A 27 -10.37 -11.98 3.79
CA ASP A 27 -11.54 -12.60 4.40
C ASP A 27 -12.09 -11.73 5.54
N ALA A 28 -13.04 -12.26 6.32
CA ALA A 28 -13.68 -11.54 7.42
C ALA A 28 -12.70 -11.08 8.52
N THR A 29 -11.51 -11.68 8.60
CA THR A 29 -10.49 -11.36 9.60
C THR A 29 -9.48 -10.32 9.12
N GLY A 30 -9.37 -10.12 7.81
CA GLY A 30 -8.44 -9.15 7.21
C GLY A 30 -7.74 -9.70 5.97
N CYS A 31 -6.60 -9.08 5.63
CA CYS A 31 -5.73 -9.53 4.56
C CYS A 31 -4.71 -10.55 5.09
N THR A 32 -4.45 -11.59 4.30
CA THR A 32 -3.40 -12.58 4.56
C THR A 32 -2.51 -12.77 3.35
N VAL A 33 -1.24 -13.10 3.59
CA VAL A 33 -0.21 -13.33 2.56
C VAL A 33 0.67 -14.51 2.92
N VAL A 34 1.36 -15.06 1.92
CA VAL A 34 2.41 -16.06 2.08
C VAL A 34 3.75 -15.40 1.73
N ARG A 35 4.66 -15.31 2.71
CA ARG A 35 5.96 -14.62 2.53
C ARG A 35 7.03 -15.49 1.86
N GLU A 36 6.92 -16.81 1.99
CA GLU A 36 7.88 -17.78 1.47
C GLU A 36 7.14 -18.83 0.64
N PRO A 37 7.69 -19.30 -0.50
CA PRO A 37 7.06 -20.33 -1.31
C PRO A 37 6.71 -21.58 -0.50
N GLY A 38 5.43 -21.97 -0.49
CA GLY A 38 4.92 -23.10 0.31
C GLY A 38 4.70 -22.80 1.80
N GLY A 39 4.85 -21.55 2.23
CA GLY A 39 4.61 -21.11 3.60
C GLY A 39 3.11 -21.07 3.97
N VAL A 40 2.86 -20.84 5.26
CA VAL A 40 1.51 -20.70 5.81
C VAL A 40 1.02 -19.26 5.62
N PRO A 41 -0.26 -19.03 5.24
CA PRO A 41 -0.84 -17.69 5.20
C PRO A 41 -0.77 -17.01 6.57
N MET A 42 -0.22 -15.80 6.61
CA MET A 42 -0.11 -14.98 7.82
C MET A 42 -0.89 -13.68 7.65
N PRO A 43 -1.41 -13.10 8.76
CA PRO A 43 -2.01 -11.77 8.74
C PRO A 43 -1.02 -10.73 8.18
N TYR A 44 -1.55 -9.80 7.40
CA TYR A 44 -0.80 -8.71 6.81
C TYR A 44 -1.67 -7.46 6.79
N ALA A 45 -1.29 -6.46 7.57
CA ALA A 45 -2.10 -5.26 7.75
C ALA A 45 -1.28 -3.96 7.70
N PRO A 46 -0.49 -3.71 6.64
CA PRO A 46 0.43 -2.58 6.57
C PRO A 46 -0.24 -1.21 6.66
N SER A 47 -1.54 -1.09 6.36
CA SER A 47 -2.29 0.17 6.52
C SER A 47 -2.64 0.52 7.96
N SER A 48 -2.53 -0.43 8.91
CA SER A 48 -2.96 -0.26 10.30
C SER A 48 -1.96 -0.75 11.35
N ALA A 49 -1.12 -1.72 11.02
CA ALA A 49 -0.14 -2.33 11.91
C ALA A 49 1.27 -1.80 11.60
N TRP A 50 1.88 -1.10 12.55
CA TRP A 50 3.24 -0.57 12.41
C TRP A 50 4.30 -1.65 12.18
N ALA A 51 4.10 -2.86 12.70
CA ALA A 51 5.02 -3.97 12.46
C ALA A 51 5.14 -4.35 10.97
N ASP A 52 4.07 -4.19 10.20
CA ASP A 52 4.07 -4.42 8.75
C ASP A 52 4.37 -3.12 7.98
N GLY A 53 3.62 -2.06 8.26
CA GLY A 53 3.68 -0.81 7.50
C GLY A 53 4.94 0.02 7.75
N GLY A 54 5.47 -0.01 8.98
CA GLY A 54 6.68 0.74 9.34
C GLY A 54 7.91 0.27 8.57
N LEU A 55 8.06 -1.04 8.39
CA LEU A 55 9.15 -1.61 7.59
C LEU A 55 9.10 -1.15 6.13
N LEU A 56 7.90 -1.02 5.56
CA LEU A 56 7.72 -0.50 4.20
C LEU A 56 8.09 0.97 4.12
N VAL A 57 7.65 1.78 5.08
CA VAL A 57 7.96 3.22 5.13
C VAL A 57 9.47 3.47 5.19
N GLU A 58 10.20 2.71 5.99
CA GLU A 58 11.66 2.85 6.12
C GLU A 58 12.42 2.32 4.89
N ARG A 59 11.94 1.25 4.26
CA ARG A 59 12.65 0.60 3.14
C ARG A 59 12.40 1.29 1.80
N LEU A 60 11.20 1.85 1.59
CA LEU A 60 10.81 2.45 0.32
C LEU A 60 11.23 3.94 0.25
N PRO A 61 11.44 4.49 -0.95
CA PRO A 61 11.91 5.87 -1.15
C PRO A 61 10.81 6.92 -0.91
N PHE A 62 10.20 6.91 0.28
CA PHE A 62 9.31 7.98 0.72
C PHE A 62 10.14 9.24 0.96
N ALA A 63 9.75 10.31 0.28
CA ALA A 63 10.46 11.58 0.32
C ALA A 63 9.97 12.44 1.48
N GLU A 64 8.66 12.41 1.74
CA GLU A 64 8.01 13.33 2.66
C GLU A 64 6.71 12.76 3.22
N PHE A 65 6.45 13.09 4.48
CA PHE A 65 5.16 12.91 5.14
C PHE A 65 4.72 14.24 5.75
N GLU A 66 3.63 14.78 5.23
CA GLU A 66 3.09 16.06 5.67
C GLU A 66 1.79 15.86 6.45
N ARG A 67 1.60 16.72 7.46
CA ARG A 67 0.32 16.86 8.16
C ARG A 67 0.14 18.31 8.61
N ASP A 68 -0.75 19.03 7.95
CA ASP A 68 -0.95 20.47 8.13
C ASP A 68 -1.18 20.86 9.60
N GLY A 69 -0.22 21.61 10.17
CA GLY A 69 -0.28 22.05 11.56
C GLY A 69 -0.42 20.90 12.57
N GLY A 70 0.05 19.69 12.22
CA GLY A 70 -0.03 18.50 13.06
C GLY A 70 -1.44 17.92 13.23
N ARG A 71 -2.42 18.37 12.45
CA ARG A 71 -3.82 17.93 12.52
C ARG A 71 -4.37 17.55 11.14
N GLY A 72 -5.44 16.77 11.12
CA GLY A 72 -6.10 16.38 9.87
C GLY A 72 -5.39 15.25 9.12
N ALA A 73 -5.55 15.23 7.79
CA ALA A 73 -5.06 14.18 6.92
C ALA A 73 -3.53 14.21 6.77
N TRP A 74 -2.95 13.04 6.60
CA TRP A 74 -1.57 12.85 6.18
C TRP A 74 -1.48 12.88 4.65
N ARG A 75 -0.39 13.43 4.14
CA ARG A 75 0.03 13.28 2.73
C ARG A 75 1.37 12.56 2.71
N ALA A 76 1.52 11.59 1.81
CA ALA A 76 2.75 10.84 1.66
C ALA A 76 3.27 11.01 0.23
N VAL A 77 4.56 11.34 0.08
CA VAL A 77 5.22 11.50 -1.20
C VAL A 77 6.24 10.38 -1.40
N LEU A 78 6.17 9.68 -2.53
CA LEU A 78 7.10 8.61 -2.89
C LEU A 78 7.80 8.96 -4.21
N HIS A 79 9.14 8.85 -4.24
CA HIS A 79 9.90 8.98 -5.46
C HIS A 79 10.12 7.62 -6.11
N ARG A 80 9.76 7.46 -7.39
CA ARG A 80 10.09 6.27 -8.16
C ARG A 80 10.63 6.65 -9.53
N ALA A 81 11.70 5.98 -9.94
CA ALA A 81 12.23 6.14 -11.29
C ALA A 81 11.26 5.50 -12.28
N VAL A 82 10.83 6.27 -13.29
CA VAL A 82 10.01 5.76 -14.38
C VAL A 82 10.88 5.68 -15.63
N PRO A 83 11.17 4.47 -16.16
CA PRO A 83 12.14 4.28 -17.25
C PRO A 83 11.84 5.10 -18.51
N ALA A 84 10.57 5.40 -18.78
CA ALA A 84 10.12 6.12 -19.96
C ALA A 84 10.28 7.64 -19.86
N ALA A 85 10.44 8.21 -18.66
CA ALA A 85 10.38 9.66 -18.45
C ALA A 85 11.76 10.34 -18.33
N GLY A 86 12.85 9.58 -18.18
CA GLY A 86 14.19 10.15 -17.93
C GLY A 86 14.33 10.93 -16.60
N GLU A 87 13.24 11.11 -15.85
CA GLU A 87 13.13 11.89 -14.63
C GLU A 87 12.50 11.07 -13.48
N ARG A 88 12.70 11.52 -12.23
CA ARG A 88 12.03 10.95 -11.05
C ARG A 88 10.57 11.41 -11.04
N CYS A 89 9.62 10.47 -11.05
CA CYS A 89 8.22 10.80 -10.82
C CYS A 89 7.92 10.80 -9.33
N THR A 90 7.14 11.79 -8.89
CA THR A 90 6.56 11.86 -7.55
C THR A 90 5.15 11.32 -7.57
N PHE A 91 4.89 10.34 -6.72
CA PHE A 91 3.54 9.86 -6.42
C PHE A 91 3.11 10.43 -5.08
N ASN A 92 1.87 10.89 -4.99
CA ASN A 92 1.34 11.42 -3.75
C ASN A 92 -0.11 10.98 -3.55
N GLN A 93 -0.42 10.55 -2.33
CA GLN A 93 -1.77 10.25 -1.88
C GLN A 93 -1.95 10.75 -0.45
N SER A 94 -3.22 10.84 -0.05
CA SER A 94 -3.60 11.25 1.30
C SER A 94 -4.37 10.17 2.04
N GLY A 95 -4.36 10.25 3.37
CA GLY A 95 -5.05 9.32 4.24
C GLY A 95 -5.29 9.88 5.64
N PRO A 96 -6.23 9.29 6.40
CA PRO A 96 -6.49 9.69 7.78
C PRO A 96 -5.33 9.36 8.74
N THR A 97 -4.45 8.43 8.37
CA THR A 97 -3.24 8.08 9.12
C THR A 97 -2.04 8.09 8.18
N LEU A 98 -0.83 8.17 8.76
CA LEU A 98 0.42 8.11 8.02
C LEU A 98 0.50 6.82 7.19
N LEU A 99 0.20 5.67 7.81
CA LEU A 99 0.24 4.37 7.13
C LEU A 99 -0.77 4.28 5.98
N VAL A 100 -2.00 4.78 6.14
CA VAL A 100 -2.98 4.77 5.04
C VAL A 100 -2.50 5.65 3.88
N ALA A 101 -1.96 6.84 4.16
CA ALA A 101 -1.39 7.70 3.12
C ALA A 101 -0.22 7.01 2.41
N ALA A 102 0.72 6.42 3.17
CA ALA A 102 1.87 5.70 2.64
C ALA A 102 1.46 4.54 1.73
N MET A 103 0.54 3.69 2.19
CA MET A 103 0.09 2.51 1.45
C MET A 103 -0.66 2.88 0.18
N ARG A 104 -1.51 3.92 0.22
CA ARG A 104 -2.16 4.44 -1.00
C ARG A 104 -1.15 4.98 -2.00
N THR A 105 -0.15 5.72 -1.53
CA THR A 105 0.92 6.24 -2.42
C THR A 105 1.72 5.10 -3.04
N LEU A 106 2.04 4.06 -2.28
CA LEU A 106 2.71 2.86 -2.80
C LEU A 106 1.87 2.19 -3.89
N VAL A 107 0.60 1.91 -3.62
CA VAL A 107 -0.32 1.31 -4.61
C VAL A 107 -0.42 2.19 -5.86
N ALA A 108 -0.60 3.50 -5.70
CA ALA A 108 -0.68 4.43 -6.82
C ALA A 108 0.62 4.46 -7.65
N SER A 109 1.78 4.35 -7.01
CA SER A 109 3.08 4.29 -7.69
C SER A 109 3.31 3.03 -8.52
N THR A 110 2.53 1.98 -8.27
CA THR A 110 2.63 0.70 -8.97
C THR A 110 1.53 0.53 -10.01
N PHE A 111 0.29 0.89 -9.68
CA PHE A 111 -0.89 0.61 -10.49
C PHE A 111 -1.58 1.86 -11.08
N GLY A 112 -1.18 3.06 -10.65
CA GLY A 112 -1.86 4.31 -11.01
C GLY A 112 -3.06 4.60 -10.10
N ASP A 113 -3.94 5.51 -10.52
CA ASP A 113 -5.03 6.00 -9.68
C ASP A 113 -6.20 5.01 -9.52
N ASP A 114 -6.24 3.98 -10.36
CA ASP A 114 -7.29 2.97 -10.39
C ASP A 114 -6.72 1.55 -10.34
N VAL A 115 -7.39 0.70 -9.56
CA VAL A 115 -7.16 -0.75 -9.53
C VAL A 115 -8.44 -1.49 -9.89
N PRO A 116 -8.37 -2.70 -10.50
CA PRO A 116 -9.57 -3.46 -10.83
C PRO A 116 -10.37 -3.85 -9.58
N ASP A 117 -11.68 -3.97 -9.74
CA ASP A 117 -12.55 -4.53 -8.71
C ASP A 117 -12.48 -6.06 -8.78
N LEU A 118 -11.73 -6.66 -7.86
CA LEU A 118 -11.46 -8.10 -7.85
C LEU A 118 -12.23 -8.80 -6.74
N ASP A 119 -12.63 -10.04 -7.00
CA ASP A 119 -12.93 -11.00 -5.94
C ASP A 119 -11.63 -11.32 -5.19
N MET A 120 -11.42 -10.65 -4.06
CA MET A 120 -10.24 -10.78 -3.19
C MET A 120 -10.33 -11.96 -2.22
N SER A 121 -11.47 -12.68 -2.17
CA SER A 121 -11.62 -13.85 -1.30
C SER A 121 -10.78 -15.05 -1.77
N LYS A 122 -10.38 -15.04 -3.04
CA LYS A 122 -9.57 -16.07 -3.68
C LYS A 122 -8.10 -15.65 -3.67
N PRO A 123 -7.17 -16.58 -3.35
CA PRO A 123 -5.74 -16.31 -3.42
C PRO A 123 -5.33 -15.91 -4.84
N ARG A 124 -4.43 -14.94 -4.96
CA ARG A 124 -3.88 -14.46 -6.23
C ARG A 124 -2.44 -14.88 -6.48
#